data_AF-A0A7X7QVZ1-F1
#
_entry.id   AF-A0A7X7QVZ1-F1
#
_cell.length_a   1.000
_cell.length_b   1.000
_cell.length_c   1.000
_cell.angle_alpha   90.00
_cell.angle_beta   90.00
_cell.angle_gamma   90.00
#
_symmetry.space_group_name_H-M   'P 1'
#
loop_
_entity.id
_entity.type
_entity.pdbx_description
1 polymer ?
#
loop_
_entity_poly.entity_id
_entity_poly.type
_entity_poly.pdbx_seq_one_letter_code
_entity_poly.pdbx_strand_id
1 'polypeptide(L)'
;MFFFPMEDWPVSKMAKMAGLSESRFYTVYKGVYKITPNRDLIFARIEKAKNLLSSQGYSVNEAAEALGYNSVYHFIRQFKAVTGSTPGEFKI
;
A
#
# COMPACT_ATOMS: atom_id res chain seq x y z
N MET A 1 5.05 0.40 -9.58
CA MET A 1 4.21 1.48 -10.13
C MET A 1 3.99 2.63 -9.14
N PHE A 2 4.04 2.39 -7.83
CA PHE A 2 3.73 3.41 -6.82
C PHE A 2 5.00 4.04 -6.20
N PHE A 3 5.48 5.14 -6.78
CA PHE A 3 6.57 5.94 -6.18
C PHE A 3 6.10 6.80 -4.99
N PHE A 4 4.82 7.20 -5.01
CA PHE A 4 4.17 7.97 -3.95
C PHE A 4 2.99 7.16 -3.37
N PRO A 5 3.27 6.16 -2.50
CA PRO A 5 2.23 5.26 -1.98
C PRO A 5 1.25 5.95 -1.02
N MET A 6 1.59 7.14 -0.52
CA MET A 6 0.73 7.97 0.34
C MET A 6 -0.43 8.63 -0.40
N GLU A 7 -0.32 8.79 -1.73
CA GLU A 7 -1.41 9.35 -2.52
C GLU A 7 -2.61 8.41 -2.58
N ASP A 8 -3.76 9.00 -2.93
CA ASP A 8 -4.92 8.22 -3.33
C ASP A 8 -4.75 7.67 -4.75
N TRP A 9 -4.95 6.36 -4.87
CA TRP A 9 -4.77 5.58 -6.08
C TRP A 9 -6.02 4.72 -6.35
N PRO A 10 -7.18 5.34 -6.60
CA PRO A 10 -8.35 4.59 -7.00
C PRO A 10 -8.11 3.95 -8.37
N VAL A 11 -8.73 2.79 -8.60
CA VAL A 11 -8.59 2.05 -9.87
C VAL A 11 -9.00 2.92 -11.06
N SER A 12 -9.98 3.80 -10.88
CA SER A 12 -10.40 4.80 -11.88
C SER A 12 -9.26 5.72 -12.32
N LYS A 13 -8.46 6.26 -11.39
CA LYS A 13 -7.29 7.11 -11.68
C LYS A 13 -6.24 6.32 -12.46
N MET A 14 -5.92 5.12 -12.00
CA MET A 14 -4.91 4.27 -12.65
C MET A 14 -5.33 3.84 -14.06
N ALA A 15 -6.59 3.45 -14.23
CA ALA A 15 -7.15 3.05 -15.52
C ALA A 15 -7.17 4.23 -16.51
N LYS A 16 -7.57 5.42 -16.05
CA LYS A 16 -7.54 6.65 -16.85
C LYS A 16 -6.12 7.00 -17.32
N MET A 17 -5.13 6.89 -16.44
CA MET A 17 -3.72 7.13 -16.79
C MET A 17 -3.20 6.13 -17.83
N ALA A 18 -3.71 4.90 -17.82
CA ALA A 18 -3.37 3.87 -18.80
C ALA A 18 -4.19 3.95 -20.11
N GLY A 19 -5.16 4.87 -20.21
CA GLY A 19 -6.07 4.95 -21.36
C GLY A 19 -7.02 3.76 -21.48
N LEU A 20 -7.37 3.12 -20.36
CA LEU A 20 -8.18 1.90 -20.30
C LEU A 20 -9.45 2.12 -19.47
N SER A 21 -10.47 1.30 -19.73
CA SER A 21 -11.56 1.10 -18.76
C SER A 21 -11.03 0.38 -17.51
N GLU A 22 -11.70 0.55 -16.37
CA GLU A 22 -11.27 -0.07 -15.10
C GLU A 22 -11.17 -1.60 -15.19
N SER A 23 -12.14 -2.26 -15.84
CA SER A 23 -12.13 -3.71 -16.02
C SER A 23 -10.98 -4.18 -16.92
N ARG A 24 -10.70 -3.45 -18.01
CA ARG A 24 -9.59 -3.79 -18.90
C ARG A 24 -8.25 -3.55 -18.20
N PHE A 25 -8.13 -2.44 -17.47
CA PHE A 25 -6.96 -2.14 -16.66
C PHE A 25 -6.69 -3.26 -15.66
N TYR A 26 -7.70 -3.69 -14.89
CA TYR A 26 -7.53 -4.78 -13.92
C TYR A 26 -7.04 -6.08 -14.57
N THR A 27 -7.65 -6.45 -15.70
CA THR A 27 -7.28 -7.65 -16.47
C THR A 27 -5.83 -7.58 -16.96
N VAL A 28 -5.44 -6.46 -17.57
CA VAL A 28 -4.09 -6.26 -18.10
C VAL A 28 -3.07 -6.22 -16.96
N TYR A 29 -3.34 -5.45 -15.91
CA TYR A 29 -2.47 -5.31 -14.74
C TYR A 29 -2.17 -6.67 -14.11
N LYS A 30 -3.21 -7.46 -13.82
CA LYS A 30 -3.05 -8.80 -13.24
C LYS A 30 -2.33 -9.75 -14.22
N GLY A 31 -2.57 -9.61 -15.52
CA GLY A 31 -1.87 -10.38 -16.55
C GLY A 31 -0.36 -10.14 -16.56
N VAL A 32 0.06 -8.88 -16.41
CA VAL A 32 1.46 -8.42 -16.45
C VAL A 32 2.15 -8.65 -15.10
N TYR A 33 1.60 -8.11 -14.02
CA TYR A 33 2.25 -8.07 -12.70
C TYR A 33 1.92 -9.28 -11.82
N LYS A 34 0.99 -10.15 -12.24
CA LYS A 34 0.51 -11.33 -11.49
C LYS A 34 -0.14 -11.01 -10.13
N ILE A 35 -0.34 -9.74 -9.83
CA ILE A 35 -1.00 -9.24 -8.62
C ILE A 35 -2.05 -8.19 -9.02
N THR A 36 -2.98 -7.90 -8.12
CA THR A 36 -3.99 -6.87 -8.36
C THR A 36 -3.39 -5.49 -8.07
N PRO A 37 -3.85 -4.41 -8.72
CA PRO A 37 -3.33 -3.07 -8.49
C PRO A 37 -3.47 -2.64 -7.02
N ASN A 38 -4.60 -2.96 -6.38
CA ASN A 38 -4.81 -2.67 -4.95
C ASN A 38 -3.82 -3.43 -4.06
N ARG A 39 -3.51 -4.70 -4.38
CA ARG A 39 -2.57 -5.49 -3.59
C ARG A 39 -1.14 -4.97 -3.75
N ASP A 40 -0.77 -4.54 -4.95
CA ASP A 40 0.52 -3.92 -5.22
C ASP A 40 0.67 -2.59 -4.46
N LEU A 41 -0.37 -1.74 -4.46
CA LEU A 41 -0.38 -0.51 -3.64
C LEU A 41 -0.19 -0.81 -2.15
N ILE A 42 -0.89 -1.83 -1.63
CA ILE A 42 -0.72 -2.26 -0.24
C ILE A 42 0.73 -2.68 0.02
N PHE A 43 1.33 -3.49 -0.84
CA PHE A 43 2.73 -3.88 -0.69
C PHE A 43 3.67 -2.68 -0.69
N ALA A 44 3.50 -1.73 -1.61
CA ALA A 44 4.29 -0.50 -1.64
C ALA A 44 4.14 0.33 -0.35
N ARG A 45 2.91 0.45 0.18
CA ARG A 45 2.65 1.12 1.46
C ARG A 45 3.35 0.40 2.62
N ILE A 46 3.26 -0.92 2.69
CA ILE A 46 3.88 -1.70 3.78
C ILE A 46 5.41 -1.65 3.71
N GLU A 47 6.01 -1.73 2.53
CA GLU A 47 7.47 -1.58 2.38
C GLU A 47 7.94 -0.19 2.85
N LYS A 48 7.19 0.87 2.54
CA LYS A 48 7.49 2.20 3.07
C LYS A 48 7.28 2.26 4.59
N ALA A 49 6.23 1.62 5.12
CA ALA A 49 5.94 1.56 6.55
C ALA A 49 7.09 0.94 7.35
N LYS A 50 7.66 -0.16 6.85
CA LYS A 50 8.83 -0.81 7.49
C LYS A 50 9.97 0.19 7.67
N ASN A 51 10.28 0.97 6.64
CA ASN A 51 11.34 1.99 6.70
C ASN A 51 11.02 3.14 7.66
N LEU A 52 9.77 3.60 7.71
CA LEU A 52 9.35 4.66 8.63
C LEU A 52 9.46 4.21 10.10
N LEU A 53 8.99 2.99 10.39
CA LEU A 53 9.00 2.43 11.73
C LEU A 53 10.42 2.13 12.23
N SER A 54 11.29 1.58 11.37
CA SER A 54 12.62 1.14 11.78
C SER A 54 13.70 2.20 11.71
N SER A 55 13.72 2.97 10.64
CA SER A 55 14.85 3.86 10.32
C SER A 55 14.58 5.29 10.73
N GLN A 56 13.31 5.67 10.84
CA GLN A 56 12.90 7.05 11.12
C GLN A 56 12.22 7.21 12.48
N GLY A 57 12.01 6.11 13.22
CA GLY A 57 11.47 6.14 14.58
C GLY A 57 10.01 6.57 14.68
N TYR A 58 9.24 6.47 13.58
CA TYR A 58 7.82 6.81 13.60
C TYR A 58 7.06 5.85 14.50
N SER A 59 6.10 6.37 15.25
CA SER A 59 5.07 5.55 15.90
C SER A 59 4.16 4.89 14.85
N VAL A 60 3.44 3.85 15.28
CA VAL A 60 2.46 3.15 14.43
C VAL A 60 1.39 4.11 13.88
N ASN A 61 0.99 5.11 14.66
CA ASN A 61 0.00 6.11 14.23
C ASN A 61 0.58 7.06 13.18
N GLU A 62 1.77 7.61 13.42
CA GLU A 62 2.44 8.52 12.48
C GLU A 62 2.73 7.82 11.15
N ALA A 63 3.16 6.56 11.19
CA ALA A 63 3.39 5.77 9.97
C ALA A 63 2.08 5.53 9.19
N ALA A 64 0.96 5.26 9.88
CA ALA A 64 -0.34 5.09 9.23
C ALA A 64 -0.79 6.38 8.53
N GLU A 65 -0.69 7.52 9.23
CA GLU A 65 -1.07 8.83 8.71
C GLU A 65 -0.18 9.23 7.51
N ALA A 66 1.14 9.08 7.63
CA ALA A 66 2.09 9.40 6.57
C ALA A 66 1.90 8.58 5.29
N LEU A 67 1.23 7.42 5.39
CA LEU A 67 0.93 6.53 4.26
C LEU A 67 -0.50 6.67 3.73
N GLY A 68 -1.25 7.67 4.19
CA GLY A 68 -2.60 7.98 3.71
C GLY A 68 -3.67 7.00 4.21
N TYR A 69 -3.47 6.36 5.37
CA TYR A 69 -4.51 5.55 6.00
C TYR A 69 -5.43 6.42 6.86
N ASN A 70 -6.73 6.36 6.58
CA ASN A 70 -7.75 6.99 7.42
C ASN A 70 -8.02 6.23 8.74
N SER A 71 -7.42 5.05 8.92
CA SER A 71 -7.61 4.22 10.10
C SER A 71 -6.35 3.42 10.41
N VAL A 72 -5.82 3.64 11.61
CA VAL A 72 -4.66 2.88 12.14
C VAL A 72 -4.98 1.39 12.24
N TYR A 73 -6.21 1.02 12.62
CA TYR A 73 -6.61 -0.39 12.68
C TYR A 73 -6.57 -1.08 11.31
N HIS A 74 -7.00 -0.37 10.26
CA HIS A 74 -6.91 -0.88 8.89
C HIS A 74 -5.46 -1.06 8.46
N PHE A 75 -4.59 -0.09 8.77
CA PHE A 75 -3.15 -0.18 8.54
C PHE A 75 -2.53 -1.39 9.25
N ILE A 76 -2.77 -1.57 10.55
CA ILE A 76 -2.24 -2.70 11.33
C ILE A 76 -2.67 -4.04 10.74
N ARG A 77 -3.94 -4.18 10.34
CA ARG A 77 -4.45 -5.40 9.71
C ARG A 77 -3.73 -5.70 8.39
N GLN A 78 -3.56 -4.70 7.54
CA GLN A 78 -2.86 -4.88 6.26
C GLN A 78 -1.37 -5.15 6.44
N PHE A 79 -0.72 -4.45 7.38
CA PHE A 79 0.68 -4.69 7.71
C PHE A 79 0.87 -6.14 8.15
N LYS A 80 0.08 -6.62 9.13
CA LYS A 80 0.15 -8.02 9.58
C LYS A 80 -0.13 -9.02 8.45
N ALA A 81 -1.11 -8.74 7.59
CA ALA A 81 -1.43 -9.62 6.47
C ALA A 81 -0.28 -9.73 5.45
N VAL A 82 0.56 -8.71 5.34
CA VAL A 82 1.72 -8.69 4.43
C VAL A 82 2.98 -9.24 5.09
N THR A 83 3.25 -8.88 6.35
CA THR A 83 4.53 -9.16 7.04
C THR A 83 4.48 -10.36 7.98
N GLY A 84 3.28 -10.81 8.37
CA GLY A 84 3.08 -11.85 9.37
C GLY A 84 3.01 -11.36 10.83
N SER A 85 3.42 -10.12 11.11
CA SER A 85 3.47 -9.54 12.46
C SER A 85 2.85 -8.14 12.48
N THR A 86 2.32 -7.70 13.62
CA THR A 86 1.81 -6.32 13.73
C THR A 86 2.95 -5.30 13.68
N PRO A 87 2.69 -4.02 13.31
CA PRO A 87 3.69 -2.97 13.35
C PRO A 87 4.39 -2.82 14.71
N GLY A 88 3.67 -2.99 15.82
CA GLY A 88 4.24 -2.89 17.17
C GLY A 88 5.10 -4.10 17.58
N GLU A 89 4.85 -5.28 16.99
CA GLU A 89 5.70 -6.47 17.15
C GLU A 89 6.89 -6.45 16.20
N PHE A 90 6.81 -5.66 15.13
CA PHE A 90 7.83 -5.55 14.09
C PHE A 90 9.02 -4.73 14.61
N LYS A 91 9.82 -5.36 15.46
CA LYS A 91 11.09 -4.82 15.94
C LYS A 91 12.16 -5.03 14.87
N ILE A 92 12.81 -3.94 14.45
CA ILE A 92 14.07 -3.95 13.69
C ILE A 92 15.16 -3.49 14.65
#